data_AF-A0A087RR26-F1
#
_entry.id   AF-A0A087RR26-F1
#
_cell.length_a   1.000
_cell.length_b   1.000
_cell.length_c   1.000
_cell.angle_alpha   90.00
_cell.angle_beta   90.00
_cell.angle_gamma   90.00
#
_symmetry.space_group_name_H-M   'P 1'
#
loop_
_entity.id
_entity.type
_entity.pdbx_description
1 polymer ?
#
loop_
_entity_poly.entity_id
_entity_poly.type
_entity_poly.pdbx_seq_one_letter_code
_entity_poly.pdbx_strand_id
1 'polypeptide(L)'
;MDSKIFAILVIISLVTVIPTAYAQVTIADKANQKLVEVRIDSEGNVHVIHVIDNANTPKQVDLIPGTVSNILVTDEQGDEKQLSIIGDNNAVLIMPSNEDSILQYELDNVITEIDSIWTWDFLYLESTTFVLPEEVDLLFANERPVFLDDKKGIACHGCQMLLEYSINESRSYENVKWEDKEFQVEIRNQKGIDKFIFDQPSKSIAFEIFGEEFNLTNTSIMEHMFG
;
A
#
# COMPACT_ATOMS: atom_id res chain seq x y z
N MET A 1 -4.18 -20.74 -45.98
CA MET A 1 -5.05 -19.98 -45.05
C MET A 1 -5.79 -18.95 -45.87
N ASP A 2 -7.13 -19.02 -45.92
CA ASP A 2 -7.93 -18.17 -46.80
C ASP A 2 -7.79 -16.69 -46.42
N SER A 3 -7.55 -15.83 -47.41
CA SER A 3 -7.40 -14.38 -47.23
C SER A 3 -8.59 -13.74 -46.49
N LYS A 4 -9.79 -14.32 -46.65
CA LYS A 4 -11.01 -13.92 -45.93
C LYS A 4 -10.96 -14.24 -44.43
N ILE A 5 -10.34 -15.34 -44.04
CA ILE A 5 -10.18 -15.73 -42.62
C ILE A 5 -9.14 -14.82 -41.95
N PHE A 6 -8.07 -14.47 -42.66
CA PHE A 6 -7.04 -13.57 -42.16
C PHE A 6 -7.58 -12.14 -41.94
N ALA A 7 -8.41 -11.64 -42.85
CA ALA A 7 -9.04 -10.32 -42.71
C ALA A 7 -10.00 -10.25 -41.50
N ILE A 8 -10.76 -11.30 -41.21
CA ILE A 8 -11.67 -11.36 -40.06
C ILE A 8 -10.88 -11.36 -38.73
N LEU A 9 -9.77 -12.12 -38.66
CA LEU A 9 -8.92 -12.17 -37.47
C LEU A 9 -8.26 -10.81 -37.16
N VAL A 10 -7.85 -10.06 -38.18
CA VAL A 10 -7.27 -8.71 -38.02
C VAL A 10 -8.33 -7.73 -37.50
N ILE A 11 -9.58 -7.80 -37.97
CA ILE A 11 -10.65 -6.91 -37.50
C ILE A 11 -11.03 -7.21 -36.05
N ILE A 12 -11.13 -8.48 -35.65
CA ILE A 12 -11.42 -8.86 -34.26
C ILE A 12 -10.28 -8.40 -33.33
N SER A 13 -9.03 -8.54 -33.77
CA SER A 13 -7.85 -8.04 -33.05
C SER A 13 -7.84 -6.53 -32.85
N LEU A 14 -8.43 -5.73 -33.75
CA LEU A 14 -8.50 -4.27 -33.60
C LEU A 14 -9.58 -3.83 -32.60
N VAL A 15 -10.65 -4.62 -32.38
CA VAL A 15 -11.76 -4.24 -31.50
C VAL A 15 -11.50 -4.65 -30.04
N THR A 16 -10.60 -5.61 -29.78
CA THR A 16 -10.28 -6.08 -28.42
C THR A 16 -9.32 -5.17 -27.64
N VAL A 17 -8.84 -4.08 -28.23
CA VAL A 17 -7.90 -3.13 -27.58
C VAL A 17 -8.53 -1.76 -27.38
N ILE A 18 -9.84 -1.72 -27.08
CA ILE A 18 -10.43 -0.50 -26.53
C ILE A 18 -10.17 -0.56 -25.03
N PRO A 19 -9.24 0.24 -24.48
CA PRO A 19 -9.15 0.36 -23.03
C PRO A 19 -10.51 0.84 -22.54
N THR A 20 -11.17 0.03 -21.73
CA THR A 20 -12.36 0.46 -21.00
C THR A 20 -11.90 1.49 -19.98
N ALA A 21 -11.87 2.76 -20.38
CA ALA A 21 -11.78 3.85 -19.44
C ALA A 21 -13.08 3.84 -18.64
N TYR A 22 -13.04 3.30 -17.43
CA TYR A 22 -14.13 3.50 -16.47
C TYR A 22 -14.21 5.00 -16.21
N ALA A 23 -15.13 5.69 -16.87
CA ALA A 23 -15.43 7.07 -16.54
C ALA A 23 -15.99 7.07 -15.11
N GLN A 24 -15.28 7.73 -14.20
CA GLN A 24 -15.77 7.93 -12.85
C GLN A 24 -17.06 8.76 -12.91
N VAL A 25 -18.18 8.16 -12.51
CA VAL A 25 -19.48 8.83 -12.58
C VAL A 25 -19.51 9.92 -11.50
N THR A 26 -19.57 11.18 -11.93
CA THR A 26 -19.69 12.33 -11.04
C THR A 26 -21.13 12.83 -11.09
N ILE A 27 -21.85 12.74 -9.98
CA ILE A 27 -23.27 13.13 -9.86
C ILE A 27 -23.43 14.43 -9.05
N ALA A 28 -22.43 14.78 -8.24
CA ALA A 28 -22.35 16.02 -7.48
C ALA A 28 -20.90 16.53 -7.43
N ASP A 29 -20.70 17.75 -6.94
CA ASP A 29 -19.36 18.27 -6.66
C ASP A 29 -18.61 17.35 -5.70
N LYS A 30 -17.30 17.18 -5.92
CA LYS A 30 -16.44 16.45 -4.99
C LYS A 30 -16.45 17.10 -3.61
N ALA A 31 -16.46 16.27 -2.58
CA ALA A 31 -16.35 16.70 -1.20
C ALA A 31 -14.92 17.15 -0.89
N ASN A 32 -14.76 18.13 -0.01
CA ASN A 32 -13.45 18.44 0.56
C ASN A 32 -13.18 17.46 1.70
N GLN A 33 -12.03 16.78 1.65
CA GLN A 33 -11.65 15.74 2.60
C GLN A 33 -10.54 16.27 3.50
N LYS A 34 -10.85 16.49 4.78
CA LYS A 34 -9.88 16.94 5.80
C LYS A 34 -8.84 15.86 6.10
N LEU A 35 -9.28 14.61 6.09
CA LEU A 35 -8.47 13.44 6.40
C LEU A 35 -8.96 12.26 5.56
N VAL A 36 -8.00 11.50 5.04
CA VAL A 36 -8.20 10.13 4.60
C VAL A 36 -7.18 9.29 5.36
N GLU A 37 -7.65 8.35 6.15
CA GLU A 37 -6.83 7.43 6.95
C GLU A 37 -7.15 5.99 6.56
N VAL A 38 -6.11 5.22 6.30
CA VAL A 38 -6.15 3.80 5.97
C VAL A 38 -5.44 3.08 7.10
N ARG A 39 -6.16 2.24 7.83
CA ARG A 39 -5.61 1.41 8.90
C ARG A 39 -5.51 -0.02 8.41
N ILE A 40 -4.35 -0.61 8.58
CA ILE A 40 -4.06 -1.99 8.21
C ILE A 40 -3.75 -2.75 9.51
N ASP A 41 -4.42 -3.88 9.73
CA ASP A 41 -4.16 -4.74 10.89
C ASP A 41 -3.16 -5.86 10.58
N SER A 42 -2.76 -6.61 11.61
CA SER A 42 -1.78 -7.70 11.50
C SER A 42 -2.27 -8.89 10.66
N GLU A 43 -3.56 -8.94 10.30
CA GLU A 43 -4.16 -9.94 9.41
C GLU A 43 -4.28 -9.45 7.96
N GLY A 44 -3.92 -8.18 7.70
CA GLY A 44 -4.02 -7.55 6.39
C GLY A 44 -5.41 -7.00 6.07
N ASN A 45 -6.32 -6.93 7.06
CA ASN A 45 -7.61 -6.28 6.87
C ASN A 45 -7.43 -4.76 6.84
N VAL A 46 -8.21 -4.08 5.99
CA VAL A 46 -8.04 -2.65 5.71
C VAL A 46 -9.32 -1.90 6.04
N HIS A 47 -9.21 -1.02 7.04
CA HIS A 47 -10.27 -0.10 7.45
C HIS A 47 -9.96 1.31 6.99
N VAL A 48 -10.92 1.97 6.33
CA VAL A 48 -10.75 3.31 5.77
C VAL A 48 -11.66 4.30 6.48
N ILE A 49 -11.10 5.46 6.82
CA ILE A 49 -11.80 6.59 7.46
C ILE A 49 -11.59 7.83 6.62
N HIS A 50 -12.68 8.51 6.27
CA HIS A 50 -12.67 9.84 5.67
C HIS A 50 -13.33 10.83 6.64
N VAL A 51 -12.70 11.99 6.85
CA VAL A 51 -13.33 13.14 7.50
C VAL A 51 -13.66 14.18 6.43
N ILE A 52 -14.94 14.44 6.23
CA ILE A 52 -15.46 15.29 5.16
C ILE A 52 -16.01 16.58 5.73
N ASP A 53 -15.62 17.70 5.13
CA ASP A 53 -16.14 19.02 5.52
C ASP A 53 -17.66 19.11 5.41
N ASN A 54 -18.25 19.84 6.35
CA ASN A 54 -19.65 20.25 6.25
C ASN A 54 -19.95 20.98 4.92
N ALA A 55 -21.15 20.77 4.40
CA ALA A 55 -21.58 21.35 3.14
C ALA A 55 -23.09 21.56 3.11
N ASN A 56 -23.54 22.67 2.51
CA ASN A 56 -24.95 22.99 2.33
C ASN A 56 -25.57 22.38 1.05
N THR A 57 -24.77 21.68 0.25
CA THR A 57 -25.19 20.96 -0.95
C THR A 57 -24.72 19.50 -0.86
N PRO A 58 -25.38 18.55 -1.53
CA PRO A 58 -24.87 17.18 -1.60
C PRO A 58 -23.44 17.18 -2.17
N LYS A 59 -22.57 16.32 -1.61
CA LYS A 59 -21.18 16.16 -2.04
C LYS A 59 -20.86 14.71 -2.31
N GLN A 60 -20.05 14.45 -3.34
CA GLN A 60 -19.60 13.12 -3.69
C GLN A 60 -18.21 12.85 -3.11
N VAL A 61 -18.04 11.69 -2.49
CA VAL A 61 -16.73 11.16 -2.07
C VAL A 61 -16.44 9.92 -2.90
N ASP A 62 -15.31 9.91 -3.59
CA ASP A 62 -14.84 8.72 -4.29
C ASP A 62 -14.17 7.79 -3.27
N LEU A 63 -14.53 6.51 -3.29
CA LEU A 63 -13.91 5.53 -2.41
C LEU A 63 -12.58 5.06 -2.99
N ILE A 64 -11.67 4.65 -2.12
CA ILE A 64 -10.42 4.00 -2.51
C ILE A 64 -10.76 2.73 -3.30
N PRO A 65 -10.16 2.51 -4.49
CA PRO A 65 -10.44 1.32 -5.30
C PRO A 65 -10.17 0.01 -4.55
N GLY A 66 -11.14 -0.91 -4.61
CA GLY A 66 -11.07 -2.22 -3.98
C GLY A 66 -12.46 -2.86 -3.82
N THR A 67 -12.54 -3.99 -3.12
CA THR A 67 -13.83 -4.60 -2.78
C THR A 67 -14.36 -3.94 -1.51
N VAL A 68 -15.24 -2.94 -1.67
CA VAL A 68 -15.76 -2.15 -0.55
C VAL A 68 -16.92 -2.86 0.16
N SER A 69 -16.85 -2.93 1.48
CA SER A 69 -17.94 -3.42 2.34
C SER A 69 -18.16 -2.52 3.58
N ASN A 70 -19.27 -2.73 4.29
CA ASN A 70 -19.58 -2.05 5.57
C ASN A 70 -19.53 -0.51 5.56
N ILE A 71 -20.01 0.13 4.49
CA ILE A 71 -20.07 1.60 4.37
C ILE A 71 -20.99 2.19 5.45
N LEU A 72 -20.44 3.10 6.25
CA LEU A 72 -21.15 3.85 7.29
C LEU A 72 -20.79 5.34 7.20
N VAL A 73 -21.77 6.23 7.38
CA VAL A 73 -21.52 7.67 7.51
C VAL A 73 -22.16 8.15 8.81
N THR A 74 -21.40 8.86 9.64
CA THR A 74 -21.89 9.48 10.88
C THR A 74 -21.56 10.97 10.91
N ASP A 75 -22.15 11.72 11.85
CA ASP A 75 -21.59 12.99 12.31
C ASP A 75 -20.48 12.79 13.37
N GLU A 76 -20.02 13.91 13.93
CA GLU A 76 -19.00 13.96 14.99
C GLU A 76 -19.49 13.36 16.32
N GLN A 77 -20.80 13.25 16.53
CA GLN A 77 -21.39 12.65 17.74
C GLN A 77 -21.64 11.15 17.58
N GLY A 78 -21.50 10.63 16.36
CA GLY A 78 -21.68 9.22 16.02
C GLY A 78 -23.09 8.86 15.57
N ASP A 79 -23.96 9.85 15.32
CA ASP A 79 -25.29 9.60 14.79
C ASP A 79 -25.21 9.31 13.28
N GLU A 80 -25.91 8.25 12.84
CA GLU A 80 -25.87 7.82 11.45
C GLU A 80 -26.54 8.82 10.50
N LYS A 81 -25.87 9.10 9.38
CA LYS A 81 -26.35 9.98 8.31
C LYS A 81 -26.83 9.18 7.11
N GLN A 82 -27.83 9.72 6.42
CA GLN A 82 -28.29 9.16 5.15
C GLN A 82 -27.22 9.35 4.06
N LEU A 83 -27.01 8.29 3.27
CA LEU A 83 -26.08 8.27 2.14
C LEU A 83 -26.72 7.61 0.92
N SER A 84 -26.17 7.88 -0.26
CA SER A 84 -26.48 7.11 -1.47
C SER A 84 -25.20 6.56 -2.06
N ILE A 85 -25.21 5.27 -2.41
CA ILE A 85 -24.08 4.61 -3.07
C ILE A 85 -24.18 4.87 -4.57
N ILE A 86 -23.04 5.21 -5.19
CA ILE A 86 -22.93 5.49 -6.63
C ILE A 86 -22.08 4.40 -7.28
N GLY A 87 -22.61 3.84 -8.38
CA GLY A 87 -21.93 2.79 -9.14
C GLY A 87 -21.87 1.47 -8.37
N ASP A 88 -20.78 0.74 -8.56
CA ASP A 88 -20.53 -0.54 -7.88
C ASP A 88 -19.69 -0.31 -6.61
N ASN A 89 -20.25 0.45 -5.66
CA ASN A 89 -19.55 0.93 -4.46
C ASN A 89 -18.27 1.74 -4.77
N ASN A 90 -18.27 2.53 -5.85
CA ASN A 90 -17.10 3.34 -6.22
C ASN A 90 -17.11 4.72 -5.56
N ALA A 91 -18.28 5.23 -5.19
CA ALA A 91 -18.43 6.54 -4.57
C ALA A 91 -19.69 6.60 -3.70
N VAL A 92 -19.71 7.57 -2.80
CA VAL A 92 -20.84 7.86 -1.91
C VAL A 92 -21.28 9.31 -2.10
N LEU A 93 -22.59 9.54 -2.18
CA LEU A 93 -23.20 10.85 -2.09
C LEU A 93 -23.60 11.13 -0.65
N ILE A 94 -23.00 12.16 -0.07
CA ILE A 94 -23.27 12.63 1.28
C ILE A 94 -24.24 13.81 1.19
N MET A 95 -25.32 13.73 1.96
CA MET A 95 -26.36 14.76 1.99
C MET A 95 -25.88 16.01 2.76
N PRO A 96 -26.45 17.20 2.47
CA PRO A 96 -26.08 18.44 3.16
C PRO A 96 -26.10 18.29 4.69
N SER A 97 -25.07 18.84 5.35
CA SER A 97 -24.96 18.85 6.81
C SER A 97 -24.27 20.13 7.28
N ASN A 98 -24.63 20.57 8.49
CA ASN A 98 -23.97 21.70 9.15
C ASN A 98 -22.70 21.29 9.90
N GLU A 99 -22.46 19.99 10.05
CA GLU A 99 -21.33 19.40 10.75
C GLU A 99 -20.55 18.49 9.81
N ASP A 100 -19.28 18.24 10.14
CA ASP A 100 -18.46 17.31 9.38
C ASP A 100 -19.09 15.92 9.37
N SER A 101 -18.71 15.13 8.38
CA SER A 101 -19.18 13.75 8.25
C SER A 101 -18.01 12.80 8.26
N ILE A 102 -18.17 11.71 9.02
CA ILE A 102 -17.17 10.65 9.15
C ILE A 102 -17.67 9.47 8.32
N LEU A 103 -17.00 9.18 7.22
CA LEU A 103 -17.28 8.03 6.36
C LEU A 103 -16.28 6.92 6.70
N GLN A 104 -16.79 5.73 6.96
CA GLN A 104 -16.02 4.53 7.30
C GLN A 104 -16.43 3.37 6.42
N TYR A 105 -15.49 2.50 6.05
CA TYR A 105 -15.74 1.26 5.33
C TYR A 105 -14.54 0.31 5.38
N GLU A 106 -14.75 -0.93 4.98
CA GLU A 106 -13.69 -1.95 4.84
C GLU A 106 -13.31 -2.15 3.37
N LEU A 107 -12.06 -2.50 3.13
CA LEU A 107 -11.53 -2.92 1.83
C LEU A 107 -11.04 -4.36 1.89
N ASP A 108 -11.75 -5.24 1.19
CA ASP A 108 -11.39 -6.64 1.08
C ASP A 108 -10.45 -6.88 -0.12
N ASN A 109 -9.47 -7.77 0.07
CA ASN A 109 -8.56 -8.29 -0.96
C ASN A 109 -7.73 -7.21 -1.70
N VAL A 110 -7.41 -6.09 -1.03
CA VAL A 110 -6.54 -5.05 -1.61
C VAL A 110 -5.06 -5.27 -1.33
N ILE A 111 -4.73 -6.02 -0.27
CA ILE A 111 -3.36 -6.44 0.07
C ILE A 111 -3.23 -7.93 -0.23
N THR A 112 -2.12 -8.32 -0.85
CA THR A 112 -1.79 -9.72 -1.14
C THR A 112 -0.48 -10.08 -0.45
N GLU A 113 -0.40 -11.26 0.17
CA GLU A 113 0.84 -11.80 0.71
C GLU A 113 1.57 -12.63 -0.37
N ILE A 114 2.80 -12.24 -0.72
CA ILE A 114 3.68 -12.94 -1.66
C ILE A 114 5.00 -13.22 -0.95
N ASP A 115 5.37 -14.49 -0.78
CA ASP A 115 6.60 -14.90 -0.10
C ASP A 115 6.79 -14.22 1.27
N SER A 116 5.70 -14.11 2.04
CA SER A 116 5.62 -13.46 3.36
C SER A 116 5.89 -11.95 3.38
N ILE A 117 5.73 -11.30 2.22
CA ILE A 117 5.70 -9.86 2.06
C ILE A 117 4.27 -9.47 1.70
N TRP A 118 3.67 -8.58 2.50
CA TRP A 118 2.40 -7.96 2.19
C TRP A 118 2.63 -6.88 1.13
N THR A 119 1.85 -6.91 0.05
CA THR A 119 1.99 -6.02 -1.10
C THR A 119 0.66 -5.39 -1.46
N TRP A 120 0.66 -4.07 -1.65
CA TRP A 120 -0.48 -3.31 -2.15
C TRP A 120 -0.04 -2.31 -3.22
N ASP A 121 -0.54 -2.48 -4.45
CA ASP A 121 -0.48 -1.46 -5.51
C ASP A 121 -1.59 -0.41 -5.28
N PHE A 122 -1.28 0.58 -4.47
CA PHE A 122 -2.21 1.61 -4.02
C PHE A 122 -2.31 2.74 -5.05
N LEU A 123 -3.54 3.13 -5.41
CA LEU A 123 -3.82 4.31 -6.21
C LEU A 123 -5.02 5.09 -5.64
N TYR A 124 -4.74 6.26 -5.08
CA TYR A 124 -5.76 7.23 -4.69
C TYR A 124 -5.17 8.63 -4.70
N LEU A 125 -5.85 9.55 -5.39
CA LEU A 125 -5.28 10.87 -5.71
C LEU A 125 -5.44 11.91 -4.58
N GLU A 126 -6.14 11.57 -3.51
CA GLU A 126 -6.20 12.42 -2.33
C GLU A 126 -5.00 12.18 -1.42
N SER A 127 -4.82 13.05 -0.42
CA SER A 127 -3.80 12.83 0.61
C SER A 127 -4.28 11.76 1.58
N THR A 128 -3.53 10.67 1.71
CA THR A 128 -3.87 9.51 2.53
C THR A 128 -2.80 9.25 3.57
N THR A 129 -3.22 9.05 4.82
CA THR A 129 -2.39 8.57 5.91
C THR A 129 -2.58 7.06 6.06
N PHE A 130 -1.50 6.32 6.14
CA PHE A 130 -1.48 4.89 6.40
C PHE A 130 -1.04 4.67 7.84
N VAL A 131 -1.81 3.87 8.56
CA VAL A 131 -1.47 3.36 9.88
C VAL A 131 -1.24 1.86 9.71
N LEU A 132 -0.01 1.44 9.98
CA LEU A 132 0.45 0.07 9.80
C LEU A 132 0.29 -0.73 11.10
N PRO A 133 0.35 -2.07 11.04
CA PRO A 133 0.41 -2.91 12.24
C PRO A 133 1.57 -2.51 13.16
N GLU A 134 1.40 -2.66 14.47
CA GLU A 134 2.41 -2.21 15.46
C GLU A 134 3.74 -2.97 15.32
N GLU A 135 3.73 -4.16 14.73
CA GLU A 135 4.91 -4.98 14.48
C GLU A 135 5.78 -4.47 13.31
N VAL A 136 5.24 -3.57 12.49
CA VAL A 136 5.95 -3.01 11.33
C VAL A 136 6.76 -1.80 11.77
N ASP A 137 8.09 -1.90 11.65
CA ASP A 137 9.03 -0.78 11.85
C ASP A 137 9.78 -0.39 10.56
N LEU A 138 9.64 -1.18 9.49
CA LEU A 138 10.20 -0.95 8.17
C LEU A 138 9.16 -1.33 7.11
N LEU A 139 8.96 -0.43 6.16
CA LEU A 139 8.20 -0.70 4.94
C LEU A 139 9.00 -0.25 3.72
N PHE A 140 8.56 -0.65 2.54
CA PHE A 140 9.04 -0.15 1.27
C PHE A 140 7.91 0.57 0.54
N ALA A 141 8.20 1.79 0.11
CA ALA A 141 7.31 2.56 -0.75
C ALA A 141 8.02 2.74 -2.10
N ASN A 142 7.53 2.05 -3.13
CA ASN A 142 8.17 2.02 -4.46
C ASN A 142 9.64 1.62 -4.37
N GLU A 143 9.93 0.45 -3.78
CA GLU A 143 11.28 -0.11 -3.59
C GLU A 143 12.20 0.70 -2.64
N ARG A 144 11.71 1.78 -2.03
CA ARG A 144 12.48 2.62 -1.12
C ARG A 144 12.15 2.29 0.33
N PRO A 145 13.15 1.92 1.15
CA PRO A 145 12.91 1.63 2.55
C PRO A 145 12.50 2.90 3.31
N VAL A 146 11.52 2.75 4.19
CA VAL A 146 11.06 3.77 5.13
C VAL A 146 11.05 3.16 6.52
N PHE A 147 11.97 3.62 7.37
CA PHE A 147 11.99 3.27 8.78
C PHE A 147 10.95 4.12 9.52
N LEU A 148 10.06 3.47 10.26
CA LEU A 148 8.99 4.15 10.99
C LEU A 148 9.46 4.67 12.35
N ASP A 149 10.54 4.13 12.92
CA ASP A 149 11.01 4.46 14.26
C ASP A 149 9.88 4.37 15.32
N ASP A 150 9.45 5.51 15.86
CA ASP A 150 8.37 5.65 16.84
C ASP A 150 7.01 6.00 16.20
N LYS A 151 6.97 6.11 14.86
CA LYS A 151 5.77 6.45 14.08
C LYS A 151 4.96 5.19 13.80
N LYS A 152 3.65 5.39 13.62
CA LYS A 152 2.70 4.31 13.33
C LYS A 152 2.44 4.09 11.84
N GLY A 153 3.14 4.83 10.97
CA GLY A 153 2.96 4.74 9.53
C GLY A 153 3.39 5.99 8.77
N ILE A 154 2.85 6.17 7.57
CA ILE A 154 3.28 7.18 6.59
C ILE A 154 2.11 8.00 6.08
N ALA A 155 2.38 9.21 5.58
CA ALA A 155 1.41 9.99 4.84
C ALA A 155 1.87 10.15 3.39
N CYS A 156 0.91 10.17 2.48
CA CYS A 156 1.14 10.17 1.06
C CYS A 156 0.22 11.19 0.38
N HIS A 157 0.79 12.18 -0.32
CA HIS A 157 0.04 13.25 -0.98
C HIS A 157 -0.16 12.95 -2.47
N GLY A 158 -1.37 12.52 -2.85
CA GLY A 158 -1.73 12.26 -4.25
C GLY A 158 -1.03 11.03 -4.82
N CYS A 159 -1.30 9.87 -4.23
CA CYS A 159 -0.39 8.75 -4.32
C CYS A 159 -0.82 7.64 -5.25
N GLN A 160 0.17 7.26 -6.06
CA GLN A 160 0.33 5.93 -6.60
C GLN A 160 1.57 5.34 -5.93
N MET A 161 1.43 4.22 -5.22
CA MET A 161 2.58 3.53 -4.64
C MET A 161 2.40 2.03 -4.58
N LEU A 162 3.48 1.32 -4.84
CA LEU A 162 3.66 -0.04 -4.37
C LEU A 162 4.10 0.02 -2.90
N LEU A 163 3.20 -0.35 -2.00
CA LEU A 163 3.47 -0.48 -0.58
C LEU A 163 3.81 -1.95 -0.27
N GLU A 164 4.96 -2.18 0.34
CA GLU A 164 5.42 -3.51 0.72
C GLU A 164 5.90 -3.51 2.18
N TYR A 165 5.52 -4.51 2.95
CA TYR A 165 6.00 -4.68 4.33
C TYR A 165 5.92 -6.14 4.76
N SER A 166 6.68 -6.48 5.78
CA SER A 166 6.63 -7.80 6.41
C SER A 166 6.26 -7.65 7.87
N ILE A 167 5.67 -8.70 8.42
CA ILE A 167 5.47 -8.84 9.87
C ILE A 167 6.19 -10.11 10.35
N ASN A 168 6.43 -10.19 11.66
CA ASN A 168 7.00 -11.36 12.31
C ASN A 168 8.38 -11.81 11.76
N GLU A 169 9.18 -10.88 11.25
CA GLU A 169 10.53 -11.17 10.76
C GLU A 169 11.49 -11.58 11.88
N SER A 170 12.33 -12.57 11.60
CA SER A 170 13.55 -12.86 12.35
C SER A 170 14.61 -11.80 12.07
N ARG A 171 15.27 -11.33 13.14
CA ARG A 171 16.34 -10.34 13.09
C ARG A 171 17.65 -10.95 13.54
N SER A 172 18.65 -10.91 12.68
CA SER A 172 20.02 -11.36 12.96
C SER A 172 20.95 -10.16 12.94
N TYR A 173 21.86 -10.08 13.91
CA TYR A 173 22.77 -8.95 14.07
C TYR A 173 24.21 -9.43 14.05
N GLU A 174 25.00 -8.90 13.12
CA GLU A 174 26.39 -9.31 12.91
C GLU A 174 27.31 -8.11 12.99
N ASN A 175 28.33 -8.18 13.84
CA ASN A 175 29.33 -7.12 13.95
C ASN A 175 30.40 -7.34 12.90
N VAL A 176 30.62 -6.34 12.04
CA VAL A 176 31.64 -6.38 10.99
C VAL A 176 32.67 -5.28 11.19
N LYS A 177 33.90 -5.60 10.84
CA LYS A 177 35.01 -4.66 10.86
C LYS A 177 35.42 -4.31 9.43
N TRP A 178 35.29 -3.04 9.07
CA TRP A 178 35.80 -2.48 7.83
C TRP A 178 36.92 -1.49 8.14
N GLU A 179 38.13 -1.81 7.71
CA GLU A 179 39.34 -1.05 8.03
C GLU A 179 39.48 -0.90 9.55
N ASP A 180 39.42 0.34 10.05
CA ASP A 180 39.50 0.66 11.48
C ASP A 180 38.14 0.96 12.12
N LYS A 181 37.03 0.71 11.39
CA LYS A 181 35.66 0.94 11.88
C LYS A 181 34.92 -0.37 12.10
N GLU A 182 34.15 -0.44 13.17
CA GLU A 182 33.20 -1.51 13.43
C GLU A 182 31.78 -0.97 13.27
N PHE A 183 30.91 -1.76 12.64
CA PHE A 183 29.50 -1.47 12.51
C PHE A 183 28.68 -2.76 12.59
N GLN A 184 27.41 -2.64 12.95
CA GLN A 184 26.49 -3.75 13.02
C GLN A 184 25.69 -3.84 11.73
N VAL A 185 25.60 -5.04 11.17
CA VAL A 185 24.72 -5.39 10.05
C VAL A 185 23.49 -6.08 10.63
N GLU A 186 22.32 -5.54 10.34
CA GLU A 186 21.03 -6.17 10.63
C GLU A 186 20.53 -6.90 9.38
N ILE A 187 20.21 -8.19 9.51
CA ILE A 187 19.58 -9.00 8.47
C ILE A 187 18.19 -9.37 8.95
N ARG A 188 17.20 -9.06 8.12
CA ARG A 188 15.78 -9.33 8.37
C ARG A 188 15.26 -10.33 7.35
N ASN A 189 14.64 -11.41 7.81
CA ASN A 189 13.97 -12.40 6.96
C ASN A 189 13.05 -13.29 7.82
N GLN A 190 12.30 -14.21 7.22
CA GLN A 190 11.32 -15.04 7.95
C GLN A 190 11.90 -16.21 8.76
N LYS A 191 13.13 -16.66 8.48
CA LYS A 191 13.68 -17.91 9.04
C LYS A 191 14.88 -17.70 9.95
N GLY A 192 15.54 -16.54 9.89
CA GLY A 192 16.87 -16.30 10.44
C GLY A 192 18.00 -16.76 9.51
N ILE A 193 19.24 -16.53 9.92
CA ILE A 193 20.44 -16.96 9.17
C ILE A 193 21.21 -18.04 9.94
N ASP A 194 21.78 -19.00 9.21
CA ASP A 194 22.68 -20.04 9.75
C ASP A 194 24.14 -19.59 9.72
N LYS A 195 24.52 -18.83 8.68
CA LYS A 195 25.89 -18.38 8.47
C LYS A 195 25.92 -16.97 7.92
N PHE A 196 26.93 -16.20 8.35
CA PHE A 196 27.25 -14.88 7.85
C PHE A 196 28.71 -14.80 7.43
N ILE A 197 28.98 -14.18 6.28
CA ILE A 197 30.31 -13.97 5.72
C ILE A 197 30.42 -12.52 5.26
N PHE A 198 31.42 -11.81 5.80
CA PHE A 198 31.81 -10.51 5.30
C PHE A 198 33.18 -10.59 4.64
N ASP A 199 33.24 -10.30 3.34
CA ASP A 199 34.49 -10.28 2.58
C ASP A 199 34.88 -8.83 2.27
N GLN A 200 35.79 -8.32 3.10
CA GLN A 200 36.23 -6.93 3.05
C GLN A 200 36.88 -6.57 1.69
N PRO A 201 37.86 -7.34 1.15
CA PRO A 201 38.40 -7.10 -0.19
C PRO A 201 37.36 -6.93 -1.30
N SER A 202 36.30 -7.75 -1.30
CA SER A 202 35.28 -7.73 -2.35
C SER A 202 34.09 -6.83 -2.03
N LYS A 203 34.04 -6.21 -0.84
CA LYS A 203 32.94 -5.33 -0.41
C LYS A 203 31.60 -6.06 -0.38
N SER A 204 31.62 -7.34 -0.03
CA SER A 204 30.44 -8.20 -0.10
C SER A 204 30.05 -8.77 1.26
N ILE A 205 28.74 -8.95 1.41
CA ILE A 205 28.11 -9.69 2.49
C ILE A 205 27.41 -10.88 1.83
N ALA A 206 27.61 -12.07 2.38
CA ALA A 206 26.88 -13.27 2.02
C ALA A 206 26.36 -13.94 3.29
N PHE A 207 25.16 -14.51 3.22
CA PHE A 207 24.57 -15.23 4.34
C PHE A 207 23.76 -16.43 3.85
N GLU A 208 23.65 -17.46 4.70
CA GLU A 208 22.82 -18.64 4.47
C GLU A 208 21.54 -18.52 5.29
N ILE A 209 20.37 -18.69 4.67
CA ILE A 209 19.07 -18.71 5.36
C ILE A 209 18.79 -20.12 5.86
N PHE A 210 18.25 -20.25 7.08
CA PHE A 210 17.90 -21.57 7.61
C PHE A 210 16.98 -22.35 6.67
N GLY A 211 17.39 -23.58 6.31
CA GLY A 211 16.59 -24.48 5.48
C GLY A 211 16.53 -24.14 3.99
N GLU A 212 17.38 -23.24 3.51
CA GLU A 212 17.55 -22.95 2.07
C GLU A 212 19.00 -23.24 1.64
N GLU A 213 19.18 -23.75 0.41
CA GLU A 213 20.51 -23.89 -0.16
C GLU A 213 21.04 -22.50 -0.58
N PHE A 214 22.27 -22.21 -0.15
CA PHE A 214 23.08 -21.00 -0.35
C PHE A 214 22.62 -20.04 -1.48
N ASN A 215 21.85 -19.01 -1.16
CA ASN A 215 21.57 -17.90 -2.08
C ASN A 215 22.52 -16.73 -1.79
N LEU A 216 23.43 -16.45 -2.74
CA LEU A 216 24.27 -15.25 -2.73
C LEU A 216 23.41 -14.01 -2.98
N THR A 217 22.84 -13.42 -1.93
CA THR A 217 22.26 -12.08 -2.02
C THR A 217 23.40 -11.06 -1.89
N ASN A 218 24.02 -10.71 -3.03
CA ASN A 218 24.96 -9.60 -3.10
C ASN A 218 24.22 -8.29 -2.80
N THR A 219 24.09 -7.94 -1.52
CA THR A 219 23.53 -6.66 -1.13
C THR A 219 24.69 -5.67 -1.06
N SER A 220 24.88 -4.88 -2.12
CA SER A 220 25.85 -3.79 -2.13
C SER A 220 25.28 -2.60 -1.32
N ILE A 221 25.21 -2.73 0.00
CA ILE A 221 24.93 -1.59 0.89
C ILE A 221 26.23 -0.79 1.02
N MET A 222 26.59 -0.02 0.00
CA MET A 222 27.84 0.76 0.01
C MET A 222 27.68 2.26 -0.17
N GLU A 223 26.50 2.80 -0.51
CA GLU A 223 26.36 4.24 -0.75
C GLU A 223 25.87 5.08 0.45
N HIS A 224 25.37 4.47 1.53
CA HIS A 224 24.91 5.22 2.72
C HIS A 224 25.60 4.90 4.04
N MET A 225 26.44 3.86 4.13
CA MET A 225 27.25 3.62 5.34
C MET A 225 28.57 4.40 5.38
N PHE A 226 28.94 5.09 4.29
CA PHE A 226 30.28 5.69 4.12
C PHE A 226 30.27 7.12 3.57
N GLY A 227 29.13 7.82 3.63
CA GLY A 227 29.03 9.26 3.34
C GLY A 227 29.45 10.12 4.54
#